data_AF-N6Y1N0-F1
#
_entry.id   AF-N6Y1N0-F1
#
_cell.length_a   1.000
_cell.length_b   1.000
_cell.length_c   1.000
_cell.angle_alpha   90.00
_cell.angle_beta   90.00
_cell.angle_gamma   90.00
#
_symmetry.space_group_name_H-M   'P 1'
#
loop_
_entity.id
_entity.type
_entity.pdbx_description
1 polymer ?
#
loop_
_entity_poly.entity_id
_entity_poly.type
_entity_poly.pdbx_seq_one_letter_code
_entity_poly.pdbx_strand_id
1 'polypeptide(L)'
;MDKPYDSLDQHFNLPQIRSVGAERPLQWLRMGWNDMRENLAASLSYGVILAAIGYLILSYAADKPYLFMAAISGFMLVGPIAAAGLYEISRHHEKGEKVSFAASVRGLVRSADGLAMFGAFLAIALIAWERISAILFALFYRGEVSNVTNFVSGILGSGDNLYFLAAYVVVGAVLAIVVFSLSAIAIPMVLDRDTDTITAAMTSLRAVQTNFDTMMLWALLIVVLVGIGFATMMIGMAVLLPLVGHATWHAYRDVVR
;
A
#
# COMPACT_ATOMS: atom_id res chain seq x y z
N MET A 1 24.87 24.88 1.43
CA MET A 1 23.89 24.00 2.10
C MET A 1 23.83 22.75 1.25
N ASP A 2 24.73 21.80 1.54
CA ASP A 2 24.71 20.50 0.87
C ASP A 2 23.42 19.81 1.26
N LYS A 3 22.58 19.50 0.26
CA LYS A 3 21.33 18.80 0.54
C LYS A 3 21.71 17.40 1.06
N PRO A 4 21.12 16.93 2.16
CA PRO A 4 21.44 15.61 2.74
C PRO A 4 21.26 14.42 1.78
N TYR A 5 20.59 14.63 0.63
CA TYR A 5 20.35 13.64 -0.42
C TYR A 5 21.60 13.23 -1.21
N ASP A 6 22.67 14.02 -1.18
CA ASP A 6 23.92 13.72 -1.91
C ASP A 6 24.65 12.49 -1.34
N SER A 7 24.38 12.16 -0.07
CA SER A 7 24.99 10.99 0.61
C SER A 7 24.49 9.64 0.07
N LEU A 8 23.26 9.57 -0.47
CA LEU A 8 22.69 8.34 -1.01
C LEU A 8 23.27 8.00 -2.39
N ASP A 9 23.51 9.02 -3.22
CA ASP A 9 24.08 8.88 -4.55
C ASP A 9 25.55 8.45 -4.52
N GLN A 10 26.27 8.77 -3.44
CA GLN A 10 27.64 8.32 -3.23
C GLN A 10 27.74 6.81 -2.98
N HIS A 11 26.67 6.17 -2.51
CA HIS A 11 26.69 4.74 -2.13
C HIS A 11 25.89 3.85 -3.11
N PHE A 12 24.93 4.41 -3.85
CA PHE A 12 24.06 3.67 -4.77
C PHE A 12 23.92 4.38 -6.12
N ASN A 13 24.01 3.64 -7.24
CA ASN A 13 23.67 4.16 -8.57
C ASN A 13 22.14 4.25 -8.73
N LEU A 14 21.55 5.29 -8.11
CA LEU A 14 20.10 5.50 -8.13
C LEU A 14 19.64 6.12 -9.47
N PRO A 15 18.47 5.71 -10.01
CA PRO A 15 17.85 6.41 -11.12
C PRO A 15 17.56 7.88 -10.83
N GLN A 16 17.43 8.69 -11.88
CA GLN A 16 17.07 10.10 -11.72
C GLN A 16 15.61 10.24 -11.28
N ILE A 17 15.40 11.03 -10.22
CA ILE A 17 14.08 11.39 -9.72
C ILE A 17 13.62 12.69 -10.37
N ARG A 18 12.44 12.65 -10.98
CA ARG A 18 11.77 13.83 -11.51
C ARG A 18 10.92 14.49 -10.43
N SER A 19 10.99 15.82 -10.34
CA SER A 19 10.06 16.61 -9.53
C SER A 19 8.72 16.77 -10.25
N VAL A 20 7.61 16.53 -9.54
CA VAL A 20 6.25 16.53 -10.06
C VAL A 20 5.30 17.33 -9.16
N GLY A 21 4.31 18.00 -9.78
CA GLY A 21 3.34 18.84 -9.08
C GLY A 21 2.28 18.06 -8.30
N ALA A 22 1.60 18.74 -7.37
CA ALA A 22 0.59 18.15 -6.48
C ALA A 22 -0.69 17.69 -7.20
N GLU A 23 -0.91 18.08 -8.46
CA GLU A 23 -2.03 17.65 -9.29
C GLU A 23 -1.88 16.22 -9.85
N ARG A 24 -0.67 15.67 -9.82
CA ARG A 24 -0.36 14.37 -10.44
C ARG A 24 -1.11 13.16 -9.86
N PRO A 25 -1.39 13.04 -8.55
CA PRO A 25 -2.07 11.86 -8.01
C PRO A 25 -3.45 11.62 -8.64
N LEU A 26 -4.19 12.68 -8.97
CA LEU A 26 -5.47 12.56 -9.69
C LEU A 26 -5.27 12.12 -11.14
N GLN A 27 -4.19 12.54 -11.79
CA GLN A 27 -3.83 12.07 -13.13
C GLN A 27 -3.42 10.60 -13.12
N TRP A 28 -2.66 10.15 -12.11
CA TRP A 28 -2.31 8.74 -11.93
C TRP A 28 -3.55 7.87 -11.77
N LEU A 29 -4.54 8.30 -10.98
CA LEU A 29 -5.84 7.61 -10.89
C LEU A 29 -6.56 7.55 -12.23
N ARG A 30 -6.57 8.65 -12.99
CA ARG A 30 -7.21 8.69 -14.31
C ARG A 30 -6.54 7.74 -15.30
N MET A 31 -5.21 7.69 -15.31
CA MET A 31 -4.46 6.76 -16.16
C MET A 31 -4.69 5.31 -15.70
N GLY A 32 -4.62 5.05 -14.39
CA GLY A 32 -4.89 3.72 -13.85
C GLY A 32 -6.32 3.23 -14.13
N TRP A 33 -7.29 4.14 -14.18
CA TRP A 33 -8.66 3.82 -14.60
C TRP A 33 -8.73 3.40 -16.08
N ASN A 34 -7.94 4.03 -16.96
CA ASN A 34 -7.86 3.65 -18.37
C ASN A 34 -7.24 2.25 -18.52
N ASP A 35 -6.11 1.99 -17.86
CA ASP A 35 -5.46 0.66 -17.87
C ASP A 35 -6.43 -0.43 -17.42
N MET A 36 -7.16 -0.17 -16.33
CA MET A 36 -8.16 -1.09 -15.79
C MET A 36 -9.31 -1.32 -16.78
N ARG A 37 -9.81 -0.27 -17.45
CA ARG A 37 -10.87 -0.39 -18.45
C ARG A 37 -10.44 -1.21 -19.66
N GLU A 38 -9.20 -1.08 -20.07
CA GLU A 38 -8.66 -1.82 -21.21
C GLU A 38 -8.32 -3.28 -20.87
N ASN A 39 -8.12 -3.58 -19.59
CA ASN A 39 -7.76 -4.91 -19.07
C ASN A 39 -8.74 -5.44 -18.01
N LEU A 40 -10.03 -5.09 -18.10
CA LEU A 40 -11.05 -5.29 -17.06
C LEU A 40 -11.05 -6.69 -16.43
N ALA A 41 -11.09 -7.75 -17.26
CA ALA A 41 -11.17 -9.11 -16.74
C ALA A 41 -9.93 -9.48 -15.91
N ALA A 42 -8.73 -9.10 -16.36
CA ALA A 42 -7.50 -9.40 -15.64
C ALA A 42 -7.40 -8.58 -14.35
N SER A 43 -7.68 -7.28 -14.43
CA SER A 43 -7.62 -6.35 -13.30
C SER A 43 -8.64 -6.69 -12.21
N LEU A 44 -9.92 -6.88 -12.58
CA LEU A 44 -10.96 -7.25 -11.62
C LEU A 44 -10.74 -8.63 -11.00
N SER A 45 -10.05 -9.56 -11.66
CA SER A 45 -9.71 -10.85 -11.04
C SER A 45 -8.86 -10.65 -9.78
N TYR A 46 -7.86 -9.75 -9.82
CA TYR A 46 -7.08 -9.41 -8.63
C TYR A 46 -7.95 -8.79 -7.54
N GLY A 47 -8.76 -7.80 -7.91
CA GLY A 47 -9.64 -7.11 -6.97
C GLY A 47 -10.60 -8.06 -6.26
N VAL A 48 -11.29 -8.93 -7.01
CA VAL A 48 -12.26 -9.89 -6.46
C VAL A 48 -11.57 -10.91 -5.56
N ILE A 49 -10.43 -11.46 -5.96
CA ILE A 49 -9.69 -12.44 -5.15
C ILE A 49 -9.25 -11.81 -3.81
N LEU A 50 -8.64 -10.63 -3.87
CA LEU A 50 -8.17 -9.93 -2.66
C LEU A 50 -9.33 -9.46 -1.77
N ALA A 51 -10.42 -8.99 -2.38
CA ALA A 51 -11.64 -8.64 -1.67
C ALA A 51 -12.24 -9.85 -0.94
N ALA A 52 -12.32 -11.00 -1.60
CA ALA A 52 -12.83 -12.24 -1.01
C ALA A 52 -11.93 -12.73 0.14
N ILE A 53 -10.61 -12.74 -0.04
CA ILE A 53 -9.67 -13.13 1.02
C ILE A 53 -9.80 -12.19 2.22
N GLY A 54 -9.78 -10.87 1.99
CA GLY A 54 -9.90 -9.90 3.08
C GLY A 54 -11.27 -9.99 3.78
N TYR A 55 -12.35 -10.22 3.04
CA TYR A 55 -13.68 -10.44 3.62
C TYR A 55 -13.71 -11.68 4.53
N LEU A 56 -13.12 -12.79 4.10
CA LEU A 56 -13.04 -14.01 4.92
C LEU A 56 -12.23 -13.80 6.20
N ILE A 57 -11.08 -13.12 6.10
CA ILE A 57 -10.23 -12.80 7.26
C ILE A 57 -10.98 -11.91 8.25
N LEU A 58 -11.61 -10.83 7.77
CA LEU A 58 -12.34 -9.89 8.63
C LEU A 58 -13.58 -10.54 9.25
N SER A 59 -14.29 -11.39 8.50
CA SER A 59 -15.44 -12.14 9.02
C SER A 59 -15.03 -13.11 10.13
N TYR A 60 -13.89 -13.80 9.96
CA TYR A 60 -13.33 -14.66 11.00
C TYR A 60 -12.86 -13.89 12.25
N ALA A 61 -12.43 -12.64 12.07
CA ALA A 61 -11.97 -11.77 13.13
C ALA A 61 -13.08 -10.93 13.79
N ALA A 62 -14.33 -10.99 13.31
CA ALA A 62 -15.41 -10.12 13.74
C ALA A 62 -15.78 -10.23 15.24
N ASP A 63 -15.51 -11.38 15.85
CA ASP A 63 -15.68 -11.66 17.28
C ASP A 63 -14.44 -11.32 18.12
N LYS A 64 -13.33 -10.94 17.48
CA LYS A 64 -12.00 -10.75 18.09
C LYS A 64 -11.46 -9.34 17.78
N PRO A 65 -11.80 -8.30 18.56
CA PRO A 65 -11.42 -6.92 18.25
C PRO A 65 -9.92 -6.69 18.02
N TYR A 66 -9.08 -7.37 18.81
CA TYR A 66 -7.63 -7.34 18.61
C TYR A 66 -7.21 -7.87 17.23
N LEU A 67 -7.72 -9.04 16.86
CA LEU A 67 -7.43 -9.67 15.56
C LEU A 67 -8.02 -8.85 14.40
N PHE A 68 -9.19 -8.25 14.60
CA PHE A 68 -9.84 -7.42 13.59
C PHE A 68 -9.02 -6.16 13.27
N MET A 69 -8.54 -5.47 14.30
CA MET A 69 -7.66 -4.29 14.15
C MET A 69 -6.33 -4.65 13.47
N ALA A 70 -5.73 -5.78 13.87
CA ALA A 70 -4.52 -6.31 13.24
C ALA A 70 -4.77 -6.68 11.76
N ALA A 71 -5.91 -7.31 11.45
CA ALA A 71 -6.28 -7.71 10.10
C ALA A 71 -6.48 -6.52 9.15
N ILE A 72 -7.20 -5.48 9.58
CA ILE A 72 -7.36 -4.24 8.78
C ILE A 72 -6.00 -3.62 8.47
N SER A 73 -5.15 -3.49 9.50
CA SER A 73 -3.85 -2.87 9.34
C SER A 73 -2.90 -3.71 8.46
N GLY A 74 -2.91 -5.04 8.64
CA GLY A 74 -2.11 -5.96 7.85
C GLY A 74 -2.51 -6.00 6.39
N PHE A 75 -3.80 -5.86 6.09
CA PHE A 75 -4.27 -5.74 4.72
C PHE A 75 -3.63 -4.56 3.98
N MET A 76 -3.50 -3.40 4.64
CA MET A 76 -2.82 -2.24 4.05
C MET A 76 -1.34 -2.49 3.78
N LEU A 77 -0.66 -3.20 4.69
CA LEU A 77 0.76 -3.51 4.56
C LEU A 77 1.06 -4.57 3.50
N VAL A 78 0.13 -5.51 3.25
CA VAL A 78 0.30 -6.54 2.20
C VAL A 78 -0.12 -6.04 0.81
N GLY A 79 -0.93 -4.98 0.75
CA GLY A 79 -1.44 -4.36 -0.48
C GLY A 79 -0.40 -4.14 -1.59
N PRO A 80 0.80 -3.59 -1.32
CA PRO A 80 1.81 -3.32 -2.35
C PRO A 80 2.26 -4.56 -3.12
N ILE A 81 2.42 -5.70 -2.45
CA ILE A 81 2.82 -6.97 -3.09
C ILE A 81 1.62 -7.62 -3.74
N ALA A 82 0.46 -7.54 -3.11
CA ALA A 82 -0.79 -8.02 -3.69
C ALA A 82 -1.09 -7.35 -5.04
N ALA A 83 -0.64 -6.10 -5.23
CA ALA A 83 -0.75 -5.35 -6.47
C ALA A 83 0.37 -5.64 -7.50
N ALA A 84 1.37 -6.47 -7.21
CA ALA A 84 2.49 -6.72 -8.11
C ALA A 84 2.04 -7.19 -9.51
N GLY A 85 1.02 -8.04 -9.58
CA GLY A 85 0.44 -8.49 -10.84
C GLY A 85 -0.30 -7.41 -11.63
N LEU A 86 -0.82 -6.38 -10.97
CA LEU A 86 -1.44 -5.22 -11.63
C LEU A 86 -0.37 -4.33 -12.28
N TYR A 87 0.82 -4.25 -11.68
CA TYR A 87 1.96 -3.55 -12.27
C TYR A 87 2.41 -4.22 -13.57
N GLU A 88 2.43 -5.56 -13.62
CA GLU A 88 2.68 -6.32 -14.85
C GLU A 88 1.66 -5.98 -15.95
N ILE A 89 0.37 -5.94 -15.63
CA ILE A 89 -0.68 -5.57 -16.59
C ILE A 89 -0.41 -4.15 -17.13
N SER A 90 -0.12 -3.20 -16.25
CA SER A 90 0.15 -1.80 -16.63
C SER A 90 1.41 -1.67 -17.49
N ARG A 91 2.48 -2.41 -17.15
CA ARG A 91 3.73 -2.44 -17.92
C ARG A 91 3.53 -2.94 -19.34
N HIS A 92 2.73 -3.99 -19.51
CA HIS A 92 2.40 -4.51 -20.85
C HIS A 92 1.45 -3.56 -21.58
N HIS A 93 0.50 -2.97 -20.89
CA HIS A 93 -0.41 -1.99 -21.47
C HIS A 93 0.32 -0.76 -22.01
N GLU A 94 1.35 -0.24 -21.31
CA GLU A 94 2.22 0.84 -21.79
C GLU A 94 2.95 0.50 -23.10
N LYS A 95 3.16 -0.80 -23.39
CA LYS A 95 3.73 -1.30 -24.64
C LYS A 95 2.68 -1.58 -25.73
N GLY A 96 1.41 -1.30 -25.47
CA GLY A 96 0.29 -1.62 -26.36
C GLY A 96 -0.11 -3.10 -26.35
N GLU A 97 0.35 -3.87 -25.36
CA GLU A 97 0.06 -5.31 -25.23
C GLU A 97 -1.06 -5.55 -24.21
N LYS A 98 -1.85 -6.61 -24.44
CA LYS A 98 -2.86 -7.08 -23.48
C LYS A 98 -2.38 -8.35 -22.80
N VAL A 99 -2.60 -8.43 -21.48
CA VAL A 99 -2.15 -9.57 -20.67
C VAL A 99 -3.31 -10.14 -19.88
N SER A 100 -3.42 -11.47 -19.86
CA SER A 100 -4.39 -12.18 -19.02
C SER A 100 -3.91 -12.27 -17.58
N PHE A 101 -4.83 -12.42 -16.62
CA PHE A 101 -4.50 -12.62 -15.20
C PHE A 101 -3.44 -13.72 -14.98
N ALA A 102 -3.58 -14.87 -15.64
CA ALA A 102 -2.63 -15.96 -15.49
C ALA A 102 -1.24 -15.61 -16.05
N ALA A 103 -1.17 -14.83 -17.12
CA ALA A 103 0.08 -14.37 -17.70
C ALA A 103 0.75 -13.28 -16.84
N SER A 104 -0.02 -12.36 -16.24
CA SER A 104 0.51 -11.36 -15.31
C SER A 104 1.07 -12.00 -14.04
N VAL A 105 0.41 -13.03 -13.49
CA VAL A 105 0.95 -13.81 -12.35
C VAL A 105 2.25 -14.53 -12.74
N ARG A 106 2.32 -15.15 -13.92
CA ARG A 106 3.55 -15.81 -14.38
C ARG A 106 4.70 -14.83 -14.60
N GLY A 107 4.41 -13.60 -15.02
CA GLY A 107 5.41 -12.54 -15.19
C GLY A 107 6.17 -12.22 -13.89
N LEU A 108 5.53 -12.40 -12.73
CA LEU A 108 6.12 -12.13 -11.42
C LEU A 108 7.30 -13.06 -11.08
N VAL A 109 7.39 -14.24 -11.70
CA VAL A 109 8.48 -15.20 -11.44
C VAL A 109 9.84 -14.60 -11.75
N ARG A 110 9.94 -13.69 -12.73
CA ARG A 110 11.19 -13.02 -13.09
C ARG A 110 11.76 -12.20 -11.94
N SER A 111 10.90 -11.64 -11.11
CA SER A 111 11.28 -10.76 -10.00
C SER A 111 10.93 -11.38 -8.64
N ALA A 112 10.83 -12.71 -8.58
CA ALA A 112 10.39 -13.43 -7.39
C ALA A 112 11.26 -13.13 -6.16
N ASP A 113 12.59 -13.04 -6.33
CA ASP A 113 13.52 -12.76 -5.23
C ASP A 113 13.33 -11.34 -4.67
N GLY A 114 13.17 -10.35 -5.56
CA GLY A 114 12.88 -8.96 -5.17
C GLY A 114 11.53 -8.82 -4.47
N LEU A 115 10.49 -9.48 -5.01
CA LEU A 115 9.17 -9.53 -4.39
C LEU A 115 9.19 -10.26 -3.04
N ALA A 116 9.97 -11.32 -2.91
CA ALA A 116 10.13 -12.07 -1.66
C ALA A 116 10.85 -11.23 -0.60
N MET A 117 11.88 -10.46 -0.97
CA MET A 117 12.54 -9.53 -0.06
C MET A 117 11.60 -8.40 0.40
N PHE A 118 10.83 -7.80 -0.51
CA PHE A 118 9.78 -6.86 -0.10
C PHE A 118 8.72 -7.54 0.78
N GLY A 119 8.38 -8.80 0.49
CA GLY A 119 7.50 -9.62 1.32
C GLY A 119 8.01 -9.78 2.74
N ALA A 120 9.29 -10.11 2.89
CA ALA A 120 9.93 -10.21 4.19
C ALA A 120 9.96 -8.86 4.91
N PHE A 121 10.29 -7.76 4.21
CA PHE A 121 10.24 -6.41 4.77
C PHE A 121 8.85 -6.05 5.30
N LEU A 122 7.80 -6.26 4.49
CA LEU A 122 6.42 -5.97 4.87
C LEU A 122 5.93 -6.90 5.98
N ALA A 123 6.37 -8.16 6.01
CA ALA A 123 6.07 -9.10 7.09
C ALA A 123 6.71 -8.66 8.41
N ILE A 124 7.96 -8.20 8.40
CA ILE A 124 8.64 -7.66 9.58
C ILE A 124 7.92 -6.40 10.06
N ALA A 125 7.56 -5.49 9.15
CA ALA A 125 6.80 -4.29 9.49
C ALA A 125 5.44 -4.64 10.10
N LEU A 126 4.76 -5.66 9.57
CA LEU A 126 3.50 -6.16 10.10
C LEU A 126 3.64 -6.78 11.48
N ILE A 127 4.68 -7.58 11.73
CA ILE A 127 4.95 -8.16 13.05
C ILE A 127 5.27 -7.05 14.06
N ALA A 128 6.09 -6.07 13.67
CA ALA A 128 6.38 -4.92 14.52
C ALA A 128 5.10 -4.12 14.82
N TRP A 129 4.25 -3.90 13.81
CA TRP A 129 2.96 -3.25 13.99
C TRP A 129 2.04 -4.00 14.95
N GLU A 130 1.91 -5.31 14.79
CA GLU A 130 1.10 -6.16 15.67
C GLU A 130 1.53 -6.00 17.13
N ARG A 131 2.85 -6.06 17.39
CA ARG A 131 3.41 -5.90 18.73
C ARG A 131 3.18 -4.50 19.30
N ILE A 132 3.40 -3.47 18.51
CA ILE A 132 3.14 -2.08 18.90
C ILE A 132 1.65 -1.88 19.20
N SER A 133 0.77 -2.36 18.33
CA SER A 133 -0.69 -2.31 18.47
C SER A 133 -1.14 -3.01 19.76
N ALA A 134 -0.58 -4.18 20.10
CA ALA A 134 -0.85 -4.88 21.35
C ALA A 134 -0.47 -4.05 22.58
N ILE A 135 0.70 -3.43 22.56
CA ILE A 135 1.18 -2.57 23.65
C ILE A 135 0.28 -1.34 23.78
N LEU A 136 -0.05 -0.67 22.67
CA LEU A 136 -0.95 0.49 22.69
C LEU A 136 -2.32 0.13 23.24
N PHE A 137 -2.86 -1.02 22.83
CA PHE A 137 -4.11 -1.54 23.36
C PHE A 137 -4.03 -1.78 24.86
N ALA A 138 -3.01 -2.50 25.33
CA ALA A 138 -2.83 -2.80 26.75
C ALA A 138 -2.61 -1.56 27.64
N LEU A 139 -1.95 -0.52 27.11
CA LEU A 139 -1.62 0.69 27.88
C LEU A 139 -2.75 1.73 27.92
N PHE A 140 -3.46 1.90 26.80
CA PHE A 140 -4.37 3.03 26.64
C PHE A 140 -5.84 2.65 26.53
N TYR A 141 -6.18 1.41 26.13
CA TYR A 141 -7.58 1.00 26.02
C TYR A 141 -8.13 0.61 27.40
N ARG A 142 -9.28 1.19 27.77
CA ARG A 142 -9.91 1.00 29.10
C ARG A 142 -11.33 0.45 29.05
N GLY A 143 -11.86 0.18 27.85
CA GLY A 143 -13.22 -0.33 27.67
C GLY A 143 -13.35 -1.84 27.83
N GLU A 144 -14.59 -2.34 27.86
CA GLU A 144 -14.86 -3.78 27.73
C GLU A 144 -14.72 -4.22 26.27
N VAL A 145 -14.20 -5.43 26.04
CA VAL A 145 -13.91 -5.97 24.69
C VAL A 145 -14.83 -7.16 24.42
N SER A 146 -16.13 -6.90 24.29
CA SER A 146 -17.12 -7.98 24.09
C SER A 146 -17.28 -8.39 22.62
N ASN A 147 -17.26 -7.43 21.67
CA ASN A 147 -17.25 -7.68 20.23
C ASN A 147 -16.80 -6.43 19.45
N VAL A 148 -16.56 -6.55 18.14
CA VAL A 148 -16.08 -5.44 17.28
C VAL A 148 -17.07 -4.27 17.23
N THR A 149 -18.38 -4.54 17.18
CA THR A 149 -19.39 -3.47 17.13
C THR A 149 -19.36 -2.59 18.38
N ASN A 150 -19.30 -3.21 19.56
CA ASN A 150 -19.19 -2.53 20.85
C ASN A 150 -17.84 -1.83 21.01
N PHE A 151 -16.78 -2.41 20.45
CA PHE A 151 -15.46 -1.80 20.42
C PHE A 151 -15.42 -0.53 19.56
N VAL A 152 -15.96 -0.58 18.33
CA VAL A 152 -16.02 0.58 17.42
C VAL A 152 -16.92 1.67 17.98
N SER A 153 -18.12 1.32 18.48
CA SER A 153 -19.01 2.29 19.11
C SER A 153 -18.43 2.87 20.40
N GLY A 154 -17.71 2.06 21.19
CA GLY A 154 -16.98 2.50 22.37
C GLY A 154 -15.83 3.46 22.06
N ILE A 155 -15.07 3.22 21.00
CA ILE A 155 -13.97 4.11 20.60
C ILE A 155 -14.46 5.43 20.00
N LEU A 156 -15.47 5.37 19.14
CA LEU A 156 -15.96 6.55 18.41
C LEU A 156 -17.00 7.34 19.22
N GLY A 157 -17.73 6.69 20.13
CA GLY A 157 -18.84 7.27 20.86
C GLY A 157 -18.54 7.68 22.30
N SER A 158 -17.54 7.06 22.96
CA SER A 158 -17.13 7.46 24.32
C SER A 158 -15.82 8.26 24.26
N GLY A 159 -15.82 9.47 24.81
CA GLY A 159 -14.62 10.32 24.89
C GLY A 159 -13.47 9.69 25.70
N ASP A 160 -13.75 8.62 26.44
CA ASP A 160 -12.81 7.95 27.35
C ASP A 160 -11.66 7.24 26.63
N ASN A 161 -11.83 6.90 25.34
CA ASN A 161 -10.80 6.21 24.54
C ASN A 161 -10.06 7.14 23.57
N LEU A 162 -10.24 8.47 23.67
CA LEU A 162 -9.62 9.42 22.73
C LEU A 162 -8.10 9.36 22.76
N TYR A 163 -7.49 9.16 23.93
CA TYR A 163 -6.04 8.98 24.06
C TYR A 163 -5.54 7.71 23.37
N PHE A 164 -6.28 6.60 23.50
CA PHE A 164 -5.97 5.36 22.77
C PHE A 164 -6.04 5.60 21.26
N LEU A 165 -7.12 6.20 20.77
CA LEU A 165 -7.30 6.47 19.35
C LEU A 165 -6.20 7.39 18.80
N ALA A 166 -5.89 8.48 19.49
CA ALA A 166 -4.83 9.41 19.09
C ALA A 166 -3.46 8.71 19.05
N ALA A 167 -3.11 7.95 20.09
CA ALA A 167 -1.85 7.20 20.12
C ALA A 167 -1.79 6.15 19.00
N TYR A 168 -2.88 5.42 18.77
CA TYR A 168 -2.98 4.40 17.72
C TYR A 168 -2.79 5.00 16.32
N VAL A 169 -3.47 6.11 16.04
CA VAL A 169 -3.38 6.81 14.75
C VAL A 169 -2.00 7.40 14.54
N VAL A 170 -1.43 8.08 15.53
CA VAL A 170 -0.10 8.72 15.39
C VAL A 170 0.99 7.68 15.17
N VAL A 171 1.04 6.64 15.99
CA VAL A 171 2.08 5.61 15.88
C VAL A 171 1.89 4.79 14.59
N GLY A 172 0.65 4.48 14.22
CA GLY A 172 0.33 3.83 12.95
C GLY A 172 0.72 4.68 11.73
N ALA A 173 0.46 5.99 11.77
CA ALA A 173 0.83 6.90 10.70
C ALA A 173 2.35 6.99 10.52
N VAL A 174 3.14 7.02 11.61
CA VAL A 174 4.60 7.00 11.52
C VAL A 174 5.09 5.74 10.82
N LEU A 175 4.59 4.56 11.23
CA LEU A 175 4.97 3.31 10.59
C LEU A 175 4.53 3.27 9.12
N ALA A 176 3.31 3.70 8.81
CA ALA A 176 2.79 3.76 7.46
C ALA A 176 3.62 4.68 6.56
N ILE A 177 4.06 5.85 7.05
CA ILE A 177 4.94 6.77 6.32
C ILE A 177 6.30 6.10 6.03
N VAL A 178 6.88 5.40 6.99
CA VAL A 178 8.15 4.67 6.79
C VAL A 178 8.00 3.58 5.72
N VAL A 179 6.98 2.74 5.85
CA VAL A 179 6.72 1.66 4.88
C VAL A 179 6.42 2.23 3.50
N PHE A 180 5.56 3.25 3.42
CA PHE A 180 5.24 3.92 2.17
C PHE A 180 6.48 4.54 1.53
N SER A 181 7.31 5.25 2.30
CA SER A 181 8.53 5.87 1.78
C SER A 181 9.47 4.84 1.15
N LEU A 182 9.59 3.65 1.74
CA LEU A 182 10.46 2.58 1.24
C LEU A 182 9.85 1.71 0.14
N SER A 183 8.52 1.74 -0.05
CA SER A 183 7.84 0.79 -0.95
C SER A 183 7.00 1.42 -2.07
N ALA A 184 6.62 2.70 -1.97
CA ALA A 184 5.64 3.36 -2.83
C ALA A 184 5.89 3.16 -4.33
N ILE A 185 7.17 3.19 -4.75
CA ILE A 185 7.56 2.96 -6.15
C ILE A 185 8.57 1.81 -6.29
N ALA A 186 8.92 1.14 -5.20
CA ALA A 186 10.00 0.17 -5.22
C ALA A 186 9.61 -1.13 -5.93
N ILE A 187 8.41 -1.64 -5.65
CA ILE A 187 7.89 -2.85 -6.30
C ILE A 187 7.73 -2.69 -7.82
N PRO A 188 7.08 -1.64 -8.35
CA PRO A 188 7.02 -1.46 -9.81
C PRO A 188 8.41 -1.26 -10.43
N MET A 189 9.35 -0.62 -9.73
CA MET A 189 10.74 -0.49 -10.19
C MET A 189 11.46 -1.85 -10.30
N VAL A 190 11.34 -2.71 -9.29
CA VAL A 190 11.91 -4.07 -9.33
C VAL A 190 11.34 -4.85 -10.52
N LEU A 191 10.03 -4.74 -10.77
CA LEU A 191 9.37 -5.41 -11.88
C LEU A 191 9.75 -4.82 -13.26
N ASP A 192 9.99 -3.52 -13.35
CA ASP A 192 10.35 -2.87 -14.62
C ASP A 192 11.82 -3.09 -14.97
N ARG A 193 12.71 -2.80 -14.02
CA ARG A 193 14.15 -2.62 -14.25
C ARG A 193 15.04 -3.74 -13.72
N ASP A 194 14.48 -4.77 -13.11
CA ASP A 194 15.24 -5.89 -12.52
C ASP A 194 16.36 -5.42 -11.57
N THR A 195 16.08 -4.35 -10.83
CA THR A 195 17.01 -3.72 -9.90
C THR A 195 16.95 -4.41 -8.55
N ASP A 196 18.04 -4.35 -7.78
CA ASP A 196 18.05 -4.91 -6.43
C ASP A 196 17.08 -4.15 -5.51
N THR A 197 16.52 -4.88 -4.54
CA THR A 197 15.50 -4.41 -3.59
C THR A 197 15.95 -3.18 -2.81
N ILE A 198 17.24 -3.11 -2.43
CA ILE A 198 17.77 -2.00 -1.62
C ILE A 198 17.81 -0.74 -2.48
N THR A 199 18.37 -0.82 -3.69
CA THR A 199 18.35 0.30 -4.66
C THR A 199 16.92 0.77 -4.94
N ALA A 200 15.97 -0.15 -5.12
CA ALA A 200 14.57 0.22 -5.33
C ALA A 200 13.95 0.93 -4.10
N ALA A 201 14.25 0.46 -2.89
CA ALA A 201 13.77 1.08 -1.65
C ALA A 201 14.38 2.47 -1.42
N MET A 202 15.68 2.64 -1.68
CA MET A 202 16.36 3.93 -1.56
C MET A 202 15.89 4.91 -2.64
N THR A 203 15.62 4.42 -3.85
CA THR A 203 14.98 5.22 -4.92
C THR A 203 13.59 5.67 -4.50
N SER A 204 12.80 4.80 -3.87
CA SER A 204 11.49 5.14 -3.32
C SER A 204 11.58 6.21 -2.23
N LEU A 205 12.52 6.07 -1.30
CA LEU A 205 12.74 7.05 -0.25
C LEU A 205 13.07 8.42 -0.84
N ARG A 206 13.98 8.46 -1.82
CA ARG A 206 14.37 9.69 -2.53
C ARG A 206 13.20 10.29 -3.32
N ALA A 207 12.39 9.45 -3.97
CA ALA A 207 11.19 9.87 -4.69
C ALA A 207 10.20 10.58 -3.77
N VAL A 208 9.94 9.99 -2.59
CA VAL A 208 9.06 10.59 -1.57
C VAL A 208 9.65 11.87 -1.01
N GLN A 209 10.95 11.91 -0.70
CA GLN A 209 11.60 13.13 -0.20
C GLN A 209 11.59 14.27 -1.21
N THR A 210 11.84 13.98 -2.49
CA THR A 210 11.88 14.98 -3.56
C THR A 210 10.49 15.52 -3.88
N ASN A 211 9.46 14.70 -3.72
CA ASN A 211 8.07 15.00 -4.07
C ASN A 211 7.14 14.90 -2.86
N PHE A 212 7.57 15.40 -1.70
CA PHE A 212 6.92 15.14 -0.41
C PHE A 212 5.41 15.45 -0.45
N ASP A 213 5.02 16.65 -0.85
CA ASP A 213 3.61 17.06 -0.86
C ASP A 213 2.77 16.18 -1.79
N THR A 214 3.28 15.91 -3.01
CA THR A 214 2.61 15.06 -4.01
C THR A 214 2.46 13.62 -3.51
N MET A 215 3.49 13.08 -2.87
CA MET A 215 3.51 11.70 -2.38
C MET A 215 2.69 11.54 -1.10
N MET A 216 2.60 12.56 -0.24
CA MET A 216 1.69 12.58 0.91
C MET A 216 0.23 12.65 0.48
N LEU A 217 -0.08 13.47 -0.54
CA LEU A 217 -1.41 13.46 -1.15
C LEU A 217 -1.74 12.08 -1.74
N TRP A 218 -0.78 11.45 -2.41
CA TRP A 218 -0.97 10.10 -2.93
C TRP A 218 -1.24 9.06 -1.84
N ALA A 219 -0.44 9.08 -0.76
CA ALA A 219 -0.68 8.21 0.41
C ALA A 219 -2.07 8.45 1.02
N LEU A 220 -2.50 9.70 1.15
CA LEU A 220 -3.82 10.05 1.65
C LEU A 220 -4.93 9.51 0.74
N LEU A 221 -4.80 9.63 -0.58
CA LEU A 221 -5.76 9.07 -1.53
C LEU A 221 -5.85 7.55 -1.41
N ILE A 222 -4.73 6.85 -1.27
CA ILE A 222 -4.73 5.39 -1.02
C ILE A 222 -5.51 5.08 0.25
N VAL A 223 -5.23 5.77 1.37
CA VAL A 223 -5.95 5.56 2.64
C VAL A 223 -7.46 5.77 2.48
N VAL A 224 -7.88 6.84 1.81
CA VAL A 224 -9.30 7.14 1.58
C VAL A 224 -9.96 6.07 0.71
N LEU A 225 -9.34 5.68 -0.40
CA LEU A 225 -9.89 4.67 -1.32
C LEU A 225 -9.98 3.29 -0.65
N VAL A 226 -8.94 2.87 0.06
CA VAL A 226 -8.93 1.63 0.84
C VAL A 226 -10.00 1.71 1.96
N GLY A 227 -10.14 2.85 2.62
CA GLY A 227 -11.18 3.10 3.61
C GLY A 227 -12.60 2.92 3.04
N ILE A 228 -12.87 3.43 1.84
CA ILE A 228 -14.13 3.20 1.11
C ILE A 228 -14.32 1.70 0.82
N GLY A 229 -13.25 1.00 0.44
CA GLY A 229 -13.27 -0.44 0.24
C GLY A 229 -13.67 -1.21 1.49
N PHE A 230 -13.16 -0.84 2.67
CA PHE A 230 -13.58 -1.45 3.94
C PHE A 230 -15.02 -1.07 4.32
N ALA A 231 -15.40 0.19 4.17
CA ALA A 231 -16.74 0.69 4.49
C ALA A 231 -17.85 -0.01 3.68
N THR A 232 -17.51 -0.53 2.50
CA THR A 232 -18.41 -1.30 1.62
C THR A 232 -18.31 -2.81 1.84
N MET A 233 -17.87 -3.27 3.01
CA MET A 233 -17.67 -4.69 3.34
C MET A 233 -16.81 -5.42 2.30
N MET A 234 -15.71 -4.80 1.88
CA MET A 234 -14.78 -5.30 0.85
C MET A 234 -15.31 -5.30 -0.59
N ILE A 235 -16.59 -5.00 -0.83
CA ILE A 235 -17.14 -4.98 -2.21
C ILE A 235 -16.42 -3.92 -3.05
N GLY A 236 -16.19 -2.72 -2.50
CA GLY A 236 -15.46 -1.66 -3.17
C GLY A 236 -14.01 -2.01 -3.49
N MET A 237 -13.37 -2.91 -2.70
CA MET A 237 -12.00 -3.35 -2.96
C MET A 237 -11.85 -4.06 -4.30
N ALA A 238 -12.91 -4.69 -4.80
CA ALA A 238 -12.89 -5.35 -6.10
C ALA A 238 -12.53 -4.40 -7.26
N VAL A 239 -12.82 -3.11 -7.11
CA VAL A 239 -12.53 -2.07 -8.12
C VAL A 239 -11.40 -1.16 -7.66
N LEU A 240 -11.39 -0.78 -6.39
CA LEU A 240 -10.45 0.21 -5.86
C LEU A 240 -9.02 -0.33 -5.76
N LEU A 241 -8.82 -1.61 -5.44
CA LEU A 241 -7.48 -2.20 -5.42
C LEU A 241 -6.83 -2.24 -6.81
N PRO A 242 -7.50 -2.75 -7.86
CA PRO A 242 -6.97 -2.68 -9.22
C PRO A 242 -6.65 -1.24 -9.63
N LEU A 243 -7.56 -0.30 -9.38
CA LEU A 243 -7.36 1.11 -9.70
C LEU A 243 -6.10 1.68 -9.04
N VAL A 244 -5.91 1.46 -7.73
CA VAL A 244 -4.73 1.93 -7.00
C VAL A 244 -3.45 1.26 -7.53
N GLY A 245 -3.51 -0.04 -7.85
CA GLY A 245 -2.36 -0.75 -8.42
C GLY A 245 -1.93 -0.18 -9.76
N HIS A 246 -2.86 0.01 -10.70
CA HIS A 246 -2.57 0.65 -11.98
C HIS A 246 -2.08 2.10 -11.81
N ALA A 247 -2.70 2.88 -10.94
CA ALA A 247 -2.27 4.25 -10.68
C ALA A 247 -0.86 4.32 -10.08
N THR A 248 -0.49 3.37 -9.22
CA THR A 248 0.86 3.29 -8.64
C THR A 248 1.93 3.01 -9.71
N TRP A 249 1.61 2.22 -10.74
CA TRP A 249 2.49 2.07 -11.90
C TRP A 249 2.77 3.42 -12.57
N HIS A 250 1.73 4.21 -12.82
CA HIS A 250 1.86 5.54 -13.41
C HIS A 250 2.60 6.53 -12.50
N ALA A 251 2.41 6.44 -11.19
CA ALA A 251 3.19 7.22 -10.23
C ALA A 251 4.69 6.90 -10.34
N TYR A 252 5.04 5.61 -10.42
CA TYR A 252 6.41 5.17 -10.64
C TYR A 252 6.99 5.74 -11.95
N ARG A 253 6.30 5.58 -13.07
CA ARG A 253 6.76 6.04 -14.40
C ARG A 253 6.88 7.56 -14.50
N ASP A 254 6.03 8.32 -13.80
CA ASP A 254 6.07 9.78 -13.82
C ASP A 254 7.22 10.32 -12.95
N VAL A 255 7.55 9.64 -11.84
CA VAL A 255 8.55 10.10 -10.86
C VAL A 255 9.96 9.56 -11.14
N VAL A 256 10.11 8.37 -11.72
CA VAL A 256 11.42 7.73 -11.97
C VAL A 256 11.75 7.74 -13.46
N ARG A 257 12.97 8.20 -13.80
CA ARG A 257 13.50 8.21 -15.18
C ARG A 257 14.56 7.15 -15.43
#